data_AF-A0A532UQX9-F1
#
_entry.id   AF-A0A532UQX9-F1
#
_cell.length_a   1.000
_cell.length_b   1.000
_cell.length_c   1.000
_cell.angle_alpha   90.00
_cell.angle_beta   90.00
_cell.angle_gamma   90.00
#
_symmetry.space_group_name_H-M   'P 1'
#
loop_
_entity.id
_entity.type
_entity.pdbx_description
1 polymer ?
#
loop_
_entity_poly.entity_id
_entity_poly.type
_entity_poly.pdbx_seq_one_letter_code
_entity_poly.pdbx_strand_id
1 'polypeptide(L)'
;MLRAKVGNKCRRIRALLNATVSRRFGPDAGWLQNHVARCPRCRRRLVSRGKVNLAMSFVKTQPHGLDLLMRANTQAIRVFKHSLRSEPQAQKLRKKLPEPNPLAVFGKYGHTAANTAACLAILLLMKIGVLSSMDQFRSEGRKTIRQYYTNQVGADLADDVFM
;
A
#
# COMPACT_ATOMS: atom_id res chain seq x y z
N MET A 1 -11.34 37.90 17.37
CA MET A 1 -10.50 36.81 16.83
C MET A 1 -9.41 36.41 17.85
N LEU A 2 -9.67 35.49 18.80
CA LEU A 2 -8.68 35.09 19.83
C LEU A 2 -8.72 33.58 20.18
N ARG A 3 -9.21 32.71 19.29
CA ARG A 3 -9.32 31.26 19.56
C ARG A 3 -8.16 30.39 19.07
N ALA A 4 -7.20 30.93 18.30
CA ALA A 4 -6.16 30.12 17.65
C ALA A 4 -4.90 29.83 18.52
N LYS A 5 -4.61 30.62 19.57
CA LYS A 5 -3.34 30.50 20.34
C LYS A 5 -3.34 29.43 21.45
N VAL A 6 -4.51 28.98 21.92
CA VAL A 6 -4.61 28.02 23.04
C VAL A 6 -4.30 26.57 22.59
N GLY A 7 -4.61 26.21 21.34
CA GLY A 7 -4.41 24.86 20.80
C GLY A 7 -2.94 24.40 20.80
N ASN A 8 -1.99 25.32 20.57
CA ASN A 8 -0.57 25.00 20.50
C ASN A 8 0.08 24.77 21.87
N LYS A 9 -0.37 25.47 22.93
CA LYS A 9 0.17 25.26 24.29
C LYS A 9 -0.23 23.90 24.84
N CYS A 10 -1.50 23.52 24.72
CA CYS A 10 -1.98 22.20 25.15
C CYS A 10 -1.31 21.05 24.39
N ARG A 11 -1.07 21.22 23.09
CA ARG A 11 -0.34 20.24 22.27
C ARG A 11 1.12 20.09 22.73
N ARG A 12 1.79 21.21 23.04
CA ARG A 12 3.17 21.22 23.55
C ARG A 12 3.27 20.58 24.93
N ILE A 13 2.35 20.89 25.84
CA ILE A 13 2.29 20.28 27.18
C ILE A 13 2.03 18.78 27.08
N ARG A 14 1.09 18.33 26.25
CA ARG A 14 0.88 16.88 26.03
C ARG A 14 2.09 16.20 25.43
N ALA A 15 2.78 16.83 24.48
CA ALA A 15 4.00 16.29 23.90
C ALA A 15 5.09 16.15 24.97
N LEU A 16 5.23 17.16 25.84
CA LEU A 16 6.19 17.15 26.93
C LEU A 16 5.85 16.07 27.97
N LEU A 17 4.59 15.97 28.39
CA LEU A 17 4.12 14.92 29.30
C LEU A 17 4.33 13.53 28.71
N ASN A 18 3.98 13.33 27.44
CA ASN A 18 4.22 12.05 26.76
C ASN A 18 5.71 11.73 26.67
N ALA A 19 6.58 12.70 26.40
CA ALA A 19 8.02 12.50 26.36
C ALA A 19 8.60 12.14 27.75
N THR A 20 8.12 12.78 28.81
CA THR A 20 8.56 12.48 30.18
C THR A 20 8.05 11.12 30.64
N VAL A 21 6.79 10.79 30.34
CA VAL A 21 6.19 9.49 30.65
C VAL A 21 6.86 8.38 29.85
N SER A 22 7.15 8.59 28.55
CA SER A 22 7.84 7.59 27.74
C SER A 22 9.29 7.38 28.17
N ARG A 23 10.00 8.42 28.62
CA ARG A 23 11.34 8.24 29.20
C ARG A 23 11.33 7.42 30.48
N ARG A 24 10.29 7.56 31.31
CA ARG A 24 10.24 6.93 32.63
C ARG A 24 9.53 5.57 32.63
N PHE A 25 8.55 5.36 31.77
CA PHE A 25 7.72 4.15 31.73
C PHE A 25 7.63 3.52 30.34
N GLY A 26 8.33 4.09 29.36
CA GLY A 26 8.39 3.53 28.02
C GLY A 26 9.20 2.24 27.96
N PRO A 27 9.04 1.49 26.86
CA PRO A 27 9.78 0.24 26.62
C PRO A 27 11.31 0.45 26.57
N ASP A 28 11.75 1.68 26.29
CA ASP A 28 13.16 2.07 26.20
C ASP A 28 13.73 2.61 27.52
N ALA A 29 12.94 2.61 28.60
CA ALA A 29 13.43 3.04 29.90
C ALA A 29 14.50 2.04 30.41
N GLY A 30 15.74 2.50 30.58
CA GLY A 30 16.87 1.63 30.97
C GLY A 30 16.64 0.86 32.27
N TRP A 31 15.95 1.44 33.25
CA TRP A 31 15.60 0.72 34.49
C TRP A 31 14.64 -0.46 34.24
N LEU A 32 13.68 -0.30 33.32
CA LEU A 32 12.70 -1.32 32.99
C LEU A 32 13.38 -2.48 32.28
N GLN A 33 14.25 -2.18 31.31
CA GLN A 33 15.03 -3.21 30.60
C GLN A 33 15.92 -4.00 31.58
N ASN A 34 16.64 -3.30 32.47
CA ASN A 34 17.47 -3.94 33.50
C ASN A 34 16.63 -4.80 34.46
N HIS A 35 15.43 -4.35 34.84
CA HIS A 35 14.54 -5.12 35.71
C HIS A 35 14.00 -6.37 35.00
N VAL A 36 13.61 -6.25 33.73
CA VAL A 36 13.05 -7.37 32.94
C VAL A 36 14.10 -8.43 32.63
N ALA A 37 15.36 -8.02 32.43
CA ALA A 37 16.49 -8.94 32.29
C ALA A 37 16.71 -9.79 33.56
N ARG A 38 16.48 -9.22 34.74
CA ARG A 38 16.72 -9.87 36.03
C ARG A 38 15.49 -10.58 36.62
N CYS A 39 14.26 -10.22 36.21
CA CYS A 39 13.02 -10.75 36.79
C CYS A 39 12.25 -11.66 35.82
N PRO A 40 12.22 -12.99 36.03
CA PRO A 40 11.53 -13.92 35.13
C PRO A 40 10.00 -13.76 35.14
N ARG A 41 9.40 -13.30 36.24
CA ARG A 41 7.95 -13.02 36.31
C ARG A 41 7.58 -11.84 35.41
N CYS A 42 8.35 -10.75 35.47
CA CYS A 42 8.14 -9.57 34.64
C CYS A 42 8.41 -9.85 33.17
N ARG A 43 9.44 -10.65 32.85
CA ARG A 43 9.70 -11.14 31.49
C ARG A 43 8.51 -11.93 30.94
N ARG A 44 7.97 -12.90 31.69
CA ARG A 44 6.78 -13.66 31.24
C ARG A 44 5.57 -12.76 31.01
N ARG A 45 5.33 -11.79 31.91
CA ARG A 45 4.23 -10.81 31.77
C ARG A 45 4.39 -9.90 30.55
N LEU A 46 5.62 -9.49 30.21
CA LEU A 46 5.90 -8.69 29.02
C LEU A 46 5.75 -9.51 27.75
N VAL A 47 6.23 -10.75 27.73
CA VAL A 47 6.06 -11.65 26.58
C VAL A 47 4.58 -11.95 26.34
N SER A 48 3.77 -12.20 27.37
CA SER A 48 2.33 -12.42 27.19
C SER A 48 1.63 -11.17 26.65
N ARG A 49 1.96 -9.98 27.16
CA ARG A 49 1.45 -8.72 26.62
C ARG A 49 1.92 -8.46 25.19
N GLY A 50 3.18 -8.78 24.87
CA GLY A 50 3.75 -8.68 23.53
C GLY A 50 3.05 -9.61 22.54
N LYS A 51 2.73 -10.84 22.95
CA LYS A 51 1.92 -11.78 22.15
C LYS A 51 0.52 -11.25 21.87
N VAL A 52 -0.14 -10.66 22.87
CA VAL A 52 -1.44 -10.01 22.68
C VAL A 52 -1.33 -8.82 21.72
N ASN A 53 -0.29 -7.99 21.86
CA ASN A 53 -0.09 -6.86 20.96
C ASN A 53 0.20 -7.30 19.53
N LEU A 54 1.02 -8.34 19.34
CA LEU A 54 1.26 -8.97 18.04
C LEU A 54 -0.02 -9.55 17.45
N ALA A 55 -0.78 -10.33 18.22
CA ALA A 55 -2.08 -10.86 17.79
C ALA A 55 -3.04 -9.73 17.40
N MET A 56 -3.08 -8.63 18.15
CA MET A 56 -3.88 -7.46 17.83
C MET A 56 -3.41 -6.75 16.55
N SER A 57 -2.10 -6.68 16.31
CA SER A 57 -1.53 -6.15 15.07
C SER A 57 -1.85 -7.05 13.87
N PHE A 58 -1.75 -8.37 14.04
CA PHE A 58 -2.14 -9.35 13.01
C PHE A 58 -3.63 -9.30 12.71
N VAL A 59 -4.48 -9.12 13.74
CA VAL A 59 -5.88 -8.83 13.53
C VAL A 59 -5.97 -7.56 12.69
N LYS A 60 -5.43 -6.42 13.11
CA LYS A 60 -5.50 -5.14 12.35
C LYS A 60 -5.07 -5.22 10.88
N THR A 61 -4.13 -6.07 10.50
CA THR A 61 -3.65 -6.20 9.11
C THR A 61 -4.54 -7.09 8.24
N GLN A 62 -5.41 -7.92 8.81
CA GLN A 62 -6.34 -8.73 8.04
C GLN A 62 -7.50 -7.87 7.47
N PRO A 63 -8.01 -8.21 6.28
CA PRO A 63 -9.20 -7.58 5.74
C PRO A 63 -10.40 -7.93 6.62
N HIS A 64 -10.83 -6.97 7.44
CA HIS A 64 -11.97 -7.15 8.33
C HIS A 64 -13.28 -6.96 7.60
N GLY A 65 -14.31 -7.66 8.07
CA GLY A 65 -15.69 -7.30 7.76
C GLY A 65 -15.94 -5.84 8.10
N LEU A 66 -16.72 -5.15 7.26
CA LEU A 66 -17.12 -3.75 7.46
C LEU A 66 -17.83 -3.52 8.80
N ASP A 67 -18.23 -4.59 9.49
CA ASP A 67 -18.91 -4.58 10.77
C ASP A 67 -17.97 -4.74 11.99
N LEU A 68 -16.66 -4.92 11.82
CA LEU A 68 -15.74 -5.13 12.95
C LEU A 68 -15.78 -3.96 13.94
N LEU A 69 -15.75 -2.72 13.41
CA LEU A 69 -15.80 -1.51 14.24
C LEU A 69 -17.12 -1.41 15.00
N MET A 70 -18.23 -1.80 14.35
CA MET A 70 -19.55 -1.86 14.96
C MET A 70 -19.61 -2.91 16.10
N ARG A 71 -19.07 -4.11 15.86
CA ARG A 71 -18.99 -5.19 16.86
C ARG A 71 -18.11 -4.79 18.04
N ALA A 72 -16.94 -4.20 17.78
CA ALA A 72 -16.02 -3.72 18.81
C ALA A 72 -16.68 -2.63 19.69
N ASN A 73 -17.33 -1.64 19.08
CA ASN A 73 -18.06 -0.61 19.80
C ASN A 73 -19.20 -1.20 20.64
N THR A 74 -19.93 -2.17 20.10
CA THR A 74 -21.01 -2.86 20.82
C THR A 74 -20.48 -3.57 22.07
N GLN A 75 -19.35 -4.27 21.95
CA GLN A 75 -18.73 -4.95 23.10
C GLN A 75 -18.18 -3.95 24.12
N ALA A 76 -17.51 -2.87 23.68
CA ALA A 76 -17.02 -1.83 24.58
C ALA A 76 -18.16 -1.18 25.39
N ILE A 77 -19.29 -0.89 24.73
CA ILE A 77 -20.47 -0.30 25.39
C ILE A 77 -21.07 -1.27 26.41
N ARG A 78 -21.03 -2.58 26.18
CA ARG A 78 -21.52 -3.59 27.15
C ARG A 78 -20.73 -3.60 28.46
N VAL A 79 -19.53 -3.05 28.52
CA VAL A 79 -18.75 -2.96 29.77
C VAL A 79 -19.16 -1.74 30.61
N PHE A 80 -19.79 -0.71 30.01
CA PHE A 80 -20.22 0.48 30.75
C PHE A 80 -21.44 0.24 31.63
N LYS A 81 -21.68 1.15 32.59
CA LYS A 81 -22.91 1.14 33.42
C LYS A 81 -24.16 1.42 32.57
N HIS A 82 -25.33 0.98 33.05
CA HIS A 82 -26.58 1.05 32.29
C HIS A 82 -26.91 2.46 31.77
N SER A 83 -26.72 3.50 32.60
CA SER A 83 -26.93 4.91 32.23
C SER A 83 -26.10 5.36 31.02
N LEU A 84 -24.84 4.94 30.95
CA LEU A 84 -23.94 5.25 29.83
C LEU A 84 -24.26 4.42 28.58
N ARG A 85 -24.97 3.29 28.72
CA ARG A 85 -25.39 2.47 27.58
C ARG A 85 -26.62 3.04 26.87
N SER A 86 -27.50 3.72 27.61
CA SER A 86 -28.74 4.31 27.08
C SER A 86 -28.52 5.70 26.48
N GLU A 87 -27.35 6.31 26.69
CA GLU A 87 -27.04 7.61 26.11
C GLU A 87 -27.09 7.61 24.56
N PRO A 88 -27.54 8.73 23.96
CA PRO A 88 -27.62 8.87 22.50
C PRO A 88 -26.25 8.75 21.83
N GLN A 89 -25.17 9.09 22.54
CA GLN A 89 -23.80 8.94 22.04
C GLN A 89 -23.39 7.47 21.90
N ALA A 90 -23.78 6.63 22.87
CA ALA A 90 -23.57 5.19 22.80
C ALA A 90 -24.38 4.55 21.66
N GLN A 91 -25.62 5.02 21.42
CA GLN A 91 -26.41 4.55 20.27
C GLN A 91 -25.77 4.94 18.92
N LYS A 92 -25.22 6.16 18.80
CA LYS A 92 -24.48 6.58 17.60
C LYS A 92 -23.24 5.70 17.38
N LEU A 93 -22.48 5.38 18.43
CA LEU A 93 -21.31 4.50 18.34
C LEU A 93 -21.67 3.07 17.94
N ARG A 94 -22.84 2.55 18.36
CA ARG A 94 -23.34 1.23 17.94
C ARG A 94 -23.68 1.15 16.46
N LYS A 95 -24.10 2.26 15.84
CA LYS A 95 -24.51 2.30 14.42
C LYS A 95 -23.40 2.81 13.50
N LYS A 96 -22.26 3.25 14.05
CA LYS A 96 -21.17 3.83 13.27
C LYS A 96 -20.48 2.72 12.48
N LEU A 97 -20.75 2.69 11.18
CA LEU A 97 -19.96 1.92 10.21
C LEU A 97 -18.64 2.66 9.93
N PRO A 98 -17.57 1.94 9.59
CA PRO A 98 -16.36 2.56 9.06
C PRO A 98 -16.71 3.29 7.77
N GLU A 99 -16.37 4.57 7.67
CA GLU A 99 -16.47 5.29 6.42
C GLU A 99 -15.56 4.60 5.39
N PRO A 100 -16.06 4.28 4.19
CA PRO A 100 -15.23 3.67 3.16
C PRO A 100 -14.10 4.64 2.84
N ASN A 101 -12.88 4.27 3.19
CA ASN A 101 -11.71 5.05 2.87
C ASN A 101 -11.56 5.05 1.34
N PRO A 102 -11.59 6.20 0.64
CA PRO A 102 -11.59 6.23 -0.83
C PRO A 102 -10.41 5.45 -1.43
N LEU A 103 -9.26 5.47 -0.75
CA LEU A 103 -8.06 4.71 -1.15
C LEU A 103 -8.27 3.19 -1.16
N ALA A 104 -9.09 2.65 -0.26
CA ALA A 104 -9.41 1.22 -0.24
C ALA A 104 -10.35 0.82 -1.40
N VAL A 105 -11.15 1.77 -1.91
CA VAL A 105 -11.99 1.57 -3.10
C VAL A 105 -11.11 1.56 -4.36
N PHE A 106 -10.16 2.49 -4.47
CA PHE A 106 -9.24 2.56 -5.61
C PHE A 106 -8.28 1.37 -5.70
N GLY A 107 -7.86 0.78 -4.56
CA GLY A 107 -6.99 -0.39 -4.54
C GLY A 107 -7.53 -1.62 -5.29
N LYS A 108 -8.86 -1.79 -5.36
CA LYS A 108 -9.49 -2.89 -6.12
C LYS A 108 -9.37 -2.72 -7.64
N TYR A 109 -9.28 -1.49 -8.14
CA TYR A 109 -9.18 -1.21 -9.57
C TYR A 109 -7.73 -1.20 -10.08
N GLY A 110 -6.75 -1.05 -9.18
CA GLY A 110 -5.33 -1.01 -9.56
C GLY A 110 -4.83 -2.31 -10.19
N HIS A 111 -5.25 -3.46 -9.65
CA HIS A 111 -4.83 -4.76 -10.18
C HIS A 111 -5.39 -5.04 -11.58
N THR A 112 -6.63 -4.63 -11.83
CA THR A 112 -7.28 -4.76 -13.15
C THR A 112 -6.63 -3.83 -14.16
N ALA A 113 -6.33 -2.59 -13.77
CA ALA A 113 -5.66 -1.62 -14.64
C ALA A 113 -4.24 -2.07 -15.04
N ALA A 114 -3.49 -2.65 -14.09
CA ALA A 114 -2.14 -3.16 -14.35
C ALA A 114 -2.13 -4.31 -15.38
N ASN A 115 -3.06 -5.26 -15.25
CA ASN A 115 -3.19 -6.36 -16.23
C ASN A 115 -3.59 -5.85 -17.61
N THR A 116 -4.51 -4.88 -17.70
CA THR A 116 -4.89 -4.27 -18.98
C THR A 116 -3.71 -3.51 -19.60
N ALA A 117 -2.94 -2.76 -18.80
CA ALA A 117 -1.76 -2.04 -19.26
C ALA A 117 -0.66 -3.00 -19.76
N ALA A 118 -0.43 -4.11 -19.06
CA ALA A 118 0.50 -5.14 -19.50
C ALA A 118 0.06 -5.78 -20.82
N CYS A 119 -1.23 -6.06 -20.97
CA CYS A 119 -1.78 -6.62 -22.22
C CYS A 119 -1.63 -5.64 -23.40
N LEU A 120 -1.92 -4.35 -23.19
CA LEU A 120 -1.69 -3.31 -24.20
C LEU A 120 -0.21 -3.17 -24.57
N ALA A 121 0.70 -3.24 -23.60
CA ALA A 121 2.13 -3.18 -23.85
C ALA A 121 2.61 -4.36 -24.71
N ILE A 122 2.14 -5.58 -24.42
CA ILE A 122 2.45 -6.77 -25.24
C ILE A 122 1.93 -6.60 -26.67
N LEU A 123 0.69 -6.13 -26.85
CA LEU A 123 0.11 -5.89 -28.18
C LEU A 123 0.90 -4.83 -28.97
N LEU A 124 1.33 -3.76 -28.32
CA LEU A 124 2.15 -2.73 -28.95
C LEU A 124 3.52 -3.27 -29.35
N LEU A 125 4.18 -4.04 -28.48
CA LEU A 125 5.46 -4.67 -28.78
C LEU A 125 5.36 -5.67 -29.93
N MET A 126 4.29 -6.48 -29.99
CA MET A 126 4.04 -7.36 -31.13
C MET A 126 3.85 -6.56 -32.43
N LYS A 127 3.06 -5.49 -32.40
CA LYS A 127 2.80 -4.68 -33.60
C LYS A 127 4.07 -3.97 -34.11
N ILE A 128 4.89 -3.45 -33.20
CA ILE A 128 6.18 -2.82 -33.53
C ILE A 128 7.17 -3.87 -34.06
N GLY A 129 7.23 -5.05 -33.43
CA GLY A 129 8.11 -6.15 -33.86
C GLY A 129 7.76 -6.67 -35.26
N VAL A 130 6.47 -6.82 -35.57
CA VAL A 130 6.01 -7.24 -36.90
C VAL A 130 6.35 -6.19 -37.97
N LEU A 131 6.12 -4.90 -37.68
CA LEU A 131 6.46 -3.83 -38.61
C LEU A 131 7.97 -3.72 -38.85
N SER A 132 8.78 -3.81 -37.80
CA SER A 132 10.24 -3.80 -37.91
C SER A 132 10.76 -5.00 -38.70
N SER A 133 10.16 -6.18 -38.53
CA SER A 133 10.53 -7.37 -39.27
C SER A 133 10.18 -7.26 -40.76
N MET A 134 9.00 -6.69 -41.09
CA MET A 134 8.62 -6.43 -42.49
C MET A 134 9.56 -5.44 -43.18
N ASP A 135 9.98 -4.37 -42.50
CA ASP A 135 10.94 -3.41 -43.05
C ASP A 135 12.32 -4.05 -43.27
N GLN A 136 12.75 -4.91 -42.35
CA GLN A 136 13.99 -5.68 -42.51
C GLN A 136 13.92 -6.60 -43.74
N PHE A 137 12.86 -7.39 -43.90
CA PHE A 137 12.66 -8.24 -45.08
C PHE A 137 12.61 -7.44 -46.39
N ARG A 138 11.98 -6.26 -46.39
CA ARG A 138 11.97 -5.38 -47.58
C ARG A 138 13.36 -4.85 -47.93
N SER A 139 14.20 -4.59 -46.93
CA SER A 139 15.56 -4.10 -47.14
C SER A 139 16.51 -5.21 -47.61
N GLU A 140 16.41 -6.40 -47.03
CA GLU A 140 17.22 -7.56 -47.40
C GLU A 140 16.79 -8.14 -48.74
N GLY A 141 15.49 -8.18 -49.03
CA GLY A 141 14.95 -8.55 -50.33
C GLY A 141 15.45 -7.63 -51.44
N ARG A 142 15.41 -6.31 -51.24
CA ARG A 142 15.95 -5.34 -52.22
C ARG A 142 17.44 -5.52 -52.45
N LYS A 143 18.23 -5.76 -51.38
CA LYS A 143 19.68 -6.02 -51.51
C LYS A 143 19.97 -7.29 -52.29
N THR A 144 19.24 -8.37 -52.00
CA THR A 144 19.43 -9.68 -52.66
C THR A 144 19.05 -9.61 -54.14
N ILE A 145 17.93 -8.95 -54.47
CA ILE A 145 17.52 -8.74 -55.85
C ILE A 145 18.56 -7.89 -56.59
N ARG A 146 19.01 -6.76 -56.00
CA ARG A 146 20.04 -5.92 -56.62
C ARG A 146 21.31 -6.71 -56.88
N GLN A 147 21.75 -7.52 -55.92
CA GLN A 147 22.93 -8.37 -56.04
C GLN A 147 22.78 -9.46 -57.12
N TYR A 148 21.59 -10.03 -57.27
CA TYR A 148 21.29 -10.98 -58.35
C TYR A 148 21.40 -10.32 -59.73
N TYR A 149 20.81 -9.13 -59.90
CA TYR A 149 20.86 -8.39 -61.16
C TYR A 149 22.27 -7.90 -61.50
N THR A 150 23.04 -7.39 -60.52
CA THR A 150 24.44 -6.99 -60.74
C THR A 150 25.31 -8.17 -61.17
N ASN A 151 25.05 -9.38 -60.64
CA ASN A 151 25.83 -10.57 -60.95
C ASN A 151 25.46 -11.20 -62.30
N GLN A 152 24.22 -11.03 -62.79
CA GLN A 152 23.78 -11.62 -64.06
C GLN A 152 23.80 -10.66 -65.25
N VAL A 153 23.61 -9.36 -65.04
CA VAL A 153 23.35 -8.39 -66.13
C VAL A 153 24.41 -7.26 -66.18
N GLY A 154 25.28 -7.17 -65.17
CA GLY A 154 26.30 -6.13 -65.06
C GLY A 154 25.81 -4.90 -64.29
N ALA A 155 26.75 -4.18 -63.67
CA ALA A 155 26.45 -3.11 -62.71
C ALA A 155 25.64 -1.94 -63.31
N ASP A 156 25.87 -1.62 -64.59
CA ASP A 156 25.28 -0.44 -65.24
C ASP A 156 23.76 -0.56 -65.44
N LEU A 157 23.21 -1.77 -65.62
CA LEU A 157 21.76 -1.96 -65.80
C LEU A 157 20.99 -2.06 -64.48
N ALA A 158 21.68 -2.40 -63.39
CA ALA A 158 21.05 -2.55 -62.08
C ALA A 158 20.71 -1.20 -61.42
N ASP A 159 21.43 -0.13 -61.77
CA ASP A 159 21.16 1.22 -61.24
C ASP A 159 20.00 1.92 -61.96
N ASP A 160 19.75 1.64 -63.24
CA ASP A 160 18.62 2.20 -64.00
C ASP A 160 17.26 1.59 -63.63
N VAL A 161 17.23 0.33 -63.16
CA VAL A 161 15.97 -0.38 -62.81
C VAL A 161 15.48 -0.08 -61.40
N PHE A 162 16.39 0.32 -60.49
CA PHE A 162 16.09 0.49 -59.06
C PHE A 162 16.24 1.94 -58.55
N MET A 163 16.25 2.93 -59.46
CA MET A 163 16.13 4.36 -59.11
C MET A 163 14.72 4.75 -58.64
#